data_AF-A0AAW2NPD6-F1
#
_entry.id   AF-A0AAW2NPD6-F1
#
_cell.length_a   1.000
_cell.length_b   1.000
_cell.length_c   1.000
_cell.angle_alpha   90.00
_cell.angle_beta   90.00
_cell.angle_gamma   90.00
#
_symmetry.space_group_name_H-M   'P 1'
#
loop_
_entity.id
_entity.type
_entity.pdbx_description
1 polymer ?
#
loop_
_entity_poly.entity_id
_entity_poly.type
_entity_poly.pdbx_seq_one_letter_code
_entity_poly.pdbx_strand_id
1 'polypeptide(L)'
;MERYHFFASSCKHFGFNCKSLSELRSDESETDGALATVLKVLQRVHSLFFDPGHKDQLEDRDVRQVLKTVRKEILEGCKVVFSRVFPTNFPAEEHHLWKMAEQLGATCSLELDPSVTHVVSMDAGTDKSRWAVQQKKFLVHPRWIEASNYMWQKQPEDNFPVAQAKNK
;
A
#
# COMPACT_ATOMS: atom_id res chain seq x y z
N MET A 1 -5.77 0.30 10.23
CA MET A 1 -6.26 -0.70 9.26
C MET A 1 -6.58 -1.98 10.01
N GLU A 2 -7.85 -2.35 10.02
CA GLU A 2 -8.29 -3.68 10.45
C GLU A 2 -8.16 -4.61 9.24
N ARG A 3 -7.41 -5.70 9.39
CA ARG A 3 -7.36 -6.75 8.37
C ARG A 3 -8.54 -7.68 8.58
N TYR A 4 -9.10 -8.19 7.49
CA TYR A 4 -10.20 -9.14 7.56
C TYR A 4 -9.74 -10.45 8.21
N HIS A 5 -10.27 -10.72 9.40
CA HIS A 5 -10.04 -11.94 10.16
C HIS A 5 -11.35 -12.43 10.77
N PHE A 6 -12.00 -13.36 10.07
CA PHE A 6 -13.27 -13.91 10.53
C PHE A 6 -13.09 -14.79 11.78
N PHE A 7 -12.14 -15.74 11.74
CA PHE A 7 -11.93 -16.72 12.80
C PHE A 7 -10.99 -16.22 13.90
N ALA A 8 -11.31 -16.52 15.15
CA ALA A 8 -10.46 -16.21 16.31
C ALA A 8 -9.06 -16.84 16.24
N SER A 9 -8.95 -18.02 15.63
CA SER A 9 -7.67 -18.70 15.38
C SER A 9 -6.75 -17.88 14.47
N SER A 10 -7.30 -17.16 13.49
CA SER A 10 -6.55 -16.32 12.57
C SER A 10 -5.95 -15.10 13.29
N CYS A 11 -6.72 -14.40 14.14
CA CYS A 11 -6.19 -13.26 14.90
C CYS A 11 -4.99 -13.65 15.76
N LYS A 12 -5.07 -14.80 16.44
CA LYS A 12 -3.99 -15.32 17.30
C LYS A 12 -2.73 -15.68 16.51
N HIS A 13 -2.88 -16.31 15.35
CA HIS A 13 -1.74 -16.71 14.53
C HIS A 13 -0.92 -15.51 14.02
N PHE A 14 -1.58 -14.38 13.74
CA PHE A 14 -0.93 -13.16 13.28
C PHE A 14 -0.63 -12.14 14.40
N GLY A 15 -0.83 -12.52 15.66
CA GLY A 15 -0.49 -11.68 16.82
C GLY A 15 -1.37 -10.44 17.00
N PHE A 16 -2.60 -10.44 16.47
CA PHE A 16 -3.54 -9.34 16.65
C PHE A 16 -4.29 -9.48 17.98
N ASN A 17 -4.26 -8.44 18.80
CA ASN A 17 -4.96 -8.37 20.10
C ASN A 17 -6.43 -7.90 19.98
N CYS A 18 -7.04 -8.00 18.80
CA CYS A 18 -8.45 -7.66 18.59
C CYS A 18 -9.35 -8.90 18.59
N LYS A 19 -10.62 -8.72 18.99
CA LYS A 19 -11.65 -9.76 18.83
C LYS A 19 -11.89 -9.99 17.33
N SER A 20 -11.99 -11.25 16.93
CA SER A 20 -12.35 -11.63 15.55
C SER A 20 -13.82 -11.33 15.24
N LEU A 21 -14.17 -11.28 13.94
CA LEU A 21 -15.57 -11.05 13.52
C LEU A 21 -16.51 -12.13 14.06
N SER A 22 -16.06 -13.40 14.11
CA SER A 22 -16.82 -14.50 14.71
C SER A 22 -17.11 -14.29 16.21
N GLU A 23 -16.16 -13.76 16.97
CA GLU A 23 -16.34 -13.44 18.40
C GLU A 23 -17.23 -12.21 18.60
N LEU A 24 -17.22 -11.29 17.63
CA LEU A 24 -18.11 -10.13 17.59
C LEU A 24 -19.51 -10.47 17.06
N ARG A 25 -19.70 -11.69 16.53
CA ARG A 25 -20.93 -12.16 15.87
C ARG A 25 -21.39 -11.21 14.76
N SER A 26 -20.42 -10.63 14.06
CA SER A 26 -20.64 -9.74 12.92
C SER A 26 -19.84 -10.24 11.73
N ASP A 27 -20.03 -9.61 10.58
CA ASP A 27 -19.17 -9.78 9.40
C ASP A 27 -18.69 -8.39 8.92
N GLU A 28 -17.87 -8.36 7.88
CA GLU A 28 -17.48 -7.14 7.19
C GLU A 28 -18.67 -6.51 6.45
N SER A 29 -18.56 -5.21 6.13
CA SER A 29 -19.56 -4.50 5.35
C SER A 29 -19.69 -5.07 3.93
N GLU A 30 -20.91 -5.12 3.39
CA GLU A 30 -21.13 -5.51 1.99
C GLU A 30 -20.53 -4.50 1.00
N THR A 31 -20.45 -3.23 1.39
CA THR A 31 -20.02 -2.12 0.53
C THR A 31 -18.56 -1.71 0.74
N ASP A 32 -18.03 -2.01 1.92
CA ASP A 32 -16.76 -1.49 2.43
C ASP A 32 -15.88 -2.60 3.00
N GLY A 33 -14.57 -2.34 3.09
CA GLY A 33 -13.61 -3.28 3.65
C GLY A 33 -12.94 -4.17 2.61
N ALA A 34 -12.18 -5.16 3.09
CA ALA A 34 -11.28 -5.98 2.29
C ALA A 34 -12.02 -6.85 1.27
N LEU A 35 -13.08 -7.56 1.66
CA LEU A 35 -13.82 -8.46 0.79
C LEU A 35 -14.58 -7.70 -0.31
N ALA A 36 -15.28 -6.63 0.07
CA ALA A 36 -15.96 -5.76 -0.89
C ALA A 36 -14.96 -5.16 -1.89
N THR A 37 -13.76 -4.80 -1.43
CA THR A 37 -12.69 -4.30 -2.30
C THR A 37 -12.17 -5.38 -3.24
N VAL A 38 -11.87 -6.58 -2.74
CA VAL A 38 -11.43 -7.71 -3.57
C VAL A 38 -12.45 -8.02 -4.66
N LEU A 39 -13.75 -8.02 -4.34
CA LEU A 39 -14.81 -8.22 -5.32
C LEU A 39 -14.78 -7.14 -6.42
N LYS A 40 -14.68 -5.87 -6.06
CA LYS A 40 -14.59 -4.75 -7.03
C LYS A 40 -13.38 -4.91 -7.95
N VAL A 41 -12.23 -5.31 -7.41
CA VAL A 41 -11.01 -5.56 -8.20
C VAL A 41 -11.20 -6.73 -9.15
N LEU A 42 -11.74 -7.85 -8.69
CA LEU A 42 -11.98 -9.04 -9.53
C LEU A 42 -12.96 -8.74 -10.67
N GLN A 43 -14.05 -8.01 -10.39
CA GLN A 43 -15.00 -7.58 -11.41
C GLN A 43 -14.31 -6.69 -12.45
N ARG A 44 -13.51 -5.71 -12.00
CA ARG A 44 -12.75 -4.83 -12.90
C ARG A 44 -11.77 -5.59 -13.79
N VAL A 45 -11.00 -6.50 -13.21
CA VAL A 45 -10.04 -7.34 -13.93
C VAL A 45 -10.77 -8.22 -14.96
N HIS A 46 -11.89 -8.80 -14.58
CA HIS A 46 -12.73 -9.58 -15.49
C HIS A 46 -13.21 -8.73 -16.67
N SER A 47 -13.75 -7.54 -16.41
CA SER A 47 -14.20 -6.61 -17.47
C SER A 47 -13.07 -6.22 -18.43
N LEU A 48 -11.87 -5.93 -17.92
CA LEU A 48 -10.71 -5.60 -18.75
C LEU A 48 -10.20 -6.80 -19.55
N PHE A 49 -10.17 -7.98 -18.93
CA PHE A 49 -9.67 -9.20 -19.58
C PHE A 49 -10.58 -9.65 -20.72
N PHE A 50 -11.90 -9.58 -20.53
CA PHE A 50 -12.91 -9.98 -21.51
C PHE A 50 -13.45 -8.84 -22.37
N ASP A 51 -12.79 -7.66 -22.38
CA ASP A 51 -13.23 -6.52 -23.19
C ASP A 51 -13.27 -6.90 -24.69
N PRO A 52 -14.43 -6.82 -25.37
CA PRO A 52 -14.55 -7.11 -26.79
C PRO A 52 -13.82 -6.09 -27.68
N GLY A 53 -13.49 -4.89 -27.16
CA GLY A 53 -12.73 -3.87 -27.89
C GLY A 53 -11.22 -4.14 -27.96
N HIS A 54 -10.73 -5.16 -27.26
CA HIS A 54 -9.31 -5.47 -27.21
C HIS A 54 -8.87 -6.23 -28.46
N LYS A 55 -7.72 -5.84 -29.03
CA LYS A 55 -7.27 -6.28 -30.36
C LYS A 55 -6.81 -7.74 -30.41
N ASP A 56 -6.37 -8.27 -29.28
CA ASP A 56 -5.80 -9.61 -29.18
C ASP A 56 -6.90 -10.66 -29.00
N GLN A 57 -6.66 -11.88 -29.52
CA GLN A 57 -7.52 -13.02 -29.26
C GLN A 57 -7.47 -13.38 -27.79
N LEU A 58 -8.54 -13.98 -27.26
CA LEU A 58 -8.64 -14.32 -25.83
C LEU A 58 -7.50 -15.24 -25.36
N GLU A 59 -7.03 -16.13 -26.25
CA GLU A 59 -5.97 -17.11 -25.99
C GLU A 59 -4.60 -16.46 -25.74
N ASP A 60 -4.37 -15.27 -26.32
CA ASP A 60 -3.13 -14.52 -26.18
C ASP A 60 -3.13 -13.58 -24.95
N ARG A 61 -4.27 -13.47 -24.25
CA ARG A 61 -4.41 -12.56 -23.11
C ARG A 61 -3.89 -13.22 -21.83
N ASP A 62 -3.03 -12.51 -21.10
CA ASP A 62 -2.54 -12.93 -19.78
C ASP A 62 -3.17 -12.07 -18.66
N VAL A 63 -4.05 -12.69 -17.87
CA VAL A 63 -4.71 -12.03 -16.72
C VAL A 63 -3.71 -11.48 -15.71
N ARG A 64 -2.50 -12.04 -15.62
CA ARG A 64 -1.43 -11.54 -14.74
C ARG A 64 -0.94 -10.17 -15.19
N GLN A 65 -0.97 -9.87 -16.49
CA GLN A 65 -0.61 -8.55 -17.01
C GLN A 65 -1.72 -7.54 -16.73
N VAL A 66 -2.98 -7.93 -16.91
CA VAL A 66 -4.14 -7.09 -16.55
C VAL A 66 -4.11 -6.73 -15.05
N LEU A 67 -3.87 -7.71 -14.19
CA LEU A 67 -3.71 -7.50 -12.75
C LEU A 67 -2.56 -6.55 -12.42
N LYS A 68 -1.41 -6.68 -13.09
CA LYS A 68 -0.28 -5.75 -12.92
C LYS A 68 -0.65 -4.33 -13.32
N THR A 69 -1.39 -4.15 -14.41
CA THR A 69 -1.86 -2.83 -14.85
C THR A 69 -2.78 -2.20 -13.81
N VAL A 70 -3.83 -2.91 -13.39
CA VAL A 70 -4.76 -2.43 -12.35
C VAL A 70 -4.01 -2.10 -11.05
N ARG A 71 -3.00 -2.90 -10.69
CA ARG A 71 -2.21 -2.68 -9.48
C ARG A 71 -1.31 -1.44 -9.58
N LYS A 72 -0.74 -1.15 -10.75
CA LYS A 72 0.12 0.03 -10.98
C LYS A 72 -0.63 1.36 -10.89
N GLU A 73 -1.95 1.35 -11.03
CA GLU A 73 -2.74 2.58 -10.91
C GLU A 73 -2.89 3.05 -9.44
N ILE A 74 -2.59 2.18 -8.46
CA ILE A 74 -2.88 2.45 -7.05
C ILE A 74 -2.06 3.64 -6.53
N LEU A 75 -0.76 3.68 -6.81
CA LEU A 75 0.15 4.75 -6.40
C LEU A 75 0.74 5.48 -7.61
N GLU A 76 0.05 5.45 -8.75
CA GLU A 76 0.45 6.21 -9.94
C GLU A 76 0.63 7.70 -9.59
N GLY A 77 1.70 8.30 -10.12
CA GLY A 77 2.07 9.68 -9.83
C GLY A 77 2.71 9.92 -8.45
N CYS A 78 2.82 8.90 -7.59
CA CYS A 78 3.53 9.03 -6.32
C CYS A 78 5.03 8.79 -6.51
N LYS A 79 5.86 9.80 -6.24
CA LYS A 79 7.30 9.64 -6.06
C LYS A 79 7.67 9.51 -4.58
N VAL A 80 8.28 8.39 -4.21
CA VAL A 80 8.48 7.93 -2.83
C VAL A 80 9.98 7.86 -2.50
N VAL A 81 10.35 8.36 -1.33
CA VAL A 81 11.70 8.21 -0.76
C VAL A 81 11.60 7.58 0.63
N PHE A 82 12.45 6.59 0.91
CA PHE A 82 12.50 5.93 2.21
C PHE A 82 13.54 6.56 3.14
N SER A 83 13.23 6.62 4.44
CA SER A 83 14.12 7.10 5.50
C SER A 83 14.03 6.20 6.74
N ARG A 84 15.16 5.59 7.14
CA ARG A 84 15.27 4.66 8.28
C ARG A 84 14.29 3.48 8.24
N VAL A 85 13.94 3.02 7.03
CA VAL A 85 13.10 1.82 6.85
C VAL A 85 13.94 0.56 6.71
N PHE A 86 15.13 0.68 6.12
CA PHE A 86 16.10 -0.39 5.96
C PHE A 86 17.53 0.14 6.20
N PRO A 87 18.51 -0.73 6.47
CA PRO A 87 19.89 -0.33 6.74
C PRO A 87 20.52 0.44 5.57
N THR A 88 21.40 1.40 5.86
CA THR A 88 22.06 2.22 4.83
C THR A 88 22.94 1.42 3.87
N ASN A 89 23.54 0.32 4.35
CA ASN A 89 24.41 -0.55 3.56
C ASN A 89 23.65 -1.68 2.83
N PHE A 90 22.32 -1.59 2.76
CA PHE A 90 21.47 -2.58 2.10
C PHE A 90 21.03 -2.07 0.72
N PRO A 91 20.98 -2.93 -0.34
CA PRO A 91 20.43 -2.56 -1.63
C PRO A 91 18.94 -2.20 -1.49
N ALA A 92 18.62 -0.90 -1.44
CA ALA A 92 17.27 -0.39 -1.17
C ALA A 92 16.20 -1.00 -2.11
N GLU A 93 16.55 -1.13 -3.39
CA GLU A 93 15.69 -1.68 -4.45
C GLU A 93 15.35 -3.16 -4.25
N GLU A 94 16.18 -3.89 -3.51
CA GLU A 94 15.90 -5.28 -3.18
C GLU A 94 14.89 -5.44 -2.05
N HIS A 95 14.68 -4.38 -1.26
CA HIS A 95 13.82 -4.39 -0.09
C HIS A 95 12.36 -4.64 -0.47
N HIS A 96 11.67 -5.49 0.30
CA HIS A 96 10.29 -5.88 0.01
C HIS A 96 9.34 -4.67 -0.12
N LEU A 97 9.48 -3.68 0.77
CA LEU A 97 8.62 -2.49 0.75
C LEU A 97 8.90 -1.58 -0.46
N TRP A 98 10.15 -1.54 -0.95
CA TRP A 98 10.49 -0.81 -2.16
C TRP A 98 9.80 -1.45 -3.38
N LYS A 99 10.00 -2.76 -3.55
CA LYS A 99 9.35 -3.54 -4.61
C LYS A 99 7.83 -3.45 -4.54
N MET A 100 7.26 -3.45 -3.33
CA MET A 100 5.82 -3.27 -3.13
C MET A 100 5.35 -1.91 -3.64
N ALA A 101 6.04 -0.83 -3.30
CA ALA A 101 5.68 0.51 -3.78
C ALA A 101 5.72 0.59 -5.32
N GLU A 102 6.76 0.05 -5.95
CA GLU A 102 6.87 0.01 -7.42
C GLU A 102 5.81 -0.87 -8.09
N GLN A 103 5.46 -2.01 -7.47
CA GLN A 103 4.36 -2.86 -7.94
C GLN A 103 3.01 -2.15 -7.90
N LEU A 104 2.83 -1.22 -6.95
CA LEU A 104 1.66 -0.34 -6.88
C LEU A 104 1.74 0.87 -7.83
N GLY A 105 2.84 1.02 -8.57
CA GLY A 105 3.06 2.08 -9.56
C GLY A 105 3.69 3.37 -9.03
N ALA A 106 4.17 3.37 -7.79
CA ALA A 106 5.00 4.47 -7.30
C ALA A 106 6.38 4.47 -7.99
N THR A 107 6.96 5.65 -8.13
CA THR A 107 8.37 5.81 -8.51
C THR A 107 9.21 5.96 -7.25
N CYS A 108 10.09 5.00 -6.97
CA CYS A 108 10.97 5.07 -5.81
C CYS A 108 12.28 5.81 -6.15
N SER A 109 12.81 6.57 -5.20
CA SER A 109 14.11 7.23 -5.34
C SER A 109 14.90 7.19 -4.03
N LEU A 110 16.22 7.20 -4.15
CA LEU A 110 17.14 7.30 -3.01
C LEU A 110 17.30 8.75 -2.55
N GLU A 111 17.20 9.69 -3.48
CA GLU A 111 17.49 11.10 -3.30
C GLU A 111 16.21 11.94 -3.21
N LEU A 112 16.34 13.08 -2.52
CA LEU A 112 15.26 14.04 -2.45
C LEU A 112 15.39 15.04 -3.59
N ASP A 113 14.28 15.32 -4.24
CA ASP A 113 14.16 16.39 -5.23
C ASP A 113 12.74 16.97 -5.19
N PRO A 114 12.47 18.11 -5.85
CA PRO A 114 11.18 18.77 -5.79
C PRO A 114 9.98 17.93 -6.28
N SER A 115 10.20 16.93 -7.13
CA SER A 115 9.16 16.02 -7.62
C SER A 115 8.77 14.94 -6.61
N VAL A 116 9.52 14.77 -5.52
CA VAL A 116 9.15 13.85 -4.43
C VAL A 116 7.83 14.29 -3.82
N THR A 117 6.94 13.32 -3.63
CA THR A 117 5.58 13.51 -3.10
C THR A 117 5.46 12.97 -1.69
N HIS A 118 6.14 11.86 -1.39
CA HIS A 118 6.05 11.14 -0.12
C HIS A 118 7.44 10.79 0.41
N VAL A 119 7.63 11.03 1.70
CA VAL A 119 8.73 10.45 2.48
C VAL A 119 8.14 9.40 3.41
N VAL A 120 8.59 8.16 3.24
CA VAL A 120 8.17 7.02 4.05
C VAL A 120 9.20 6.78 5.13
N SER A 121 8.81 6.93 6.40
CA SER A 121 9.74 6.83 7.53
C SER A 121 9.13 6.23 8.79
N MET A 122 9.99 5.59 9.58
CA MET A 122 9.67 5.16 10.95
C MET A 122 9.84 6.29 11.97
N ASP A 123 10.52 7.39 11.59
CA ASP A 123 10.95 8.43 12.52
C ASP A 123 10.87 9.83 11.89
N ALA A 124 10.21 10.77 12.56
CA ALA A 124 10.09 12.16 12.12
C ALA A 124 11.39 12.98 12.29
N GLY A 125 12.37 12.48 13.05
CA GLY A 125 13.61 13.19 13.39
C GLY A 125 14.72 13.14 12.33
N THR A 126 14.51 12.49 11.19
CA THR A 126 15.51 12.39 10.12
C THR A 126 15.54 13.65 9.24
N ASP A 127 16.67 13.92 8.57
CA ASP A 127 16.75 15.05 7.62
C ASP A 127 15.70 14.94 6.51
N LYS A 128 15.45 13.73 6.00
CA LYS A 128 14.43 13.50 4.98
C LYS A 128 13.02 13.77 5.50
N SER A 129 12.74 13.38 6.74
CA SER A 129 11.45 13.64 7.40
C SER A 129 11.23 15.12 7.63
N ARG A 130 12.25 15.84 8.14
CA ARG A 130 12.21 17.30 8.31
C ARG A 130 12.01 18.04 6.98
N TRP A 131 12.71 17.60 5.94
CA TRP A 131 12.55 18.15 4.59
C TRP A 131 11.11 18.00 4.09
N ALA A 132 10.48 16.83 4.27
CA ALA A 132 9.10 16.60 3.84
C ALA A 132 8.14 17.60 4.48
N VAL A 133 8.26 17.80 5.80
CA VAL A 133 7.44 18.76 6.55
C VAL A 133 7.68 20.19 6.06
N GLN A 134 8.95 20.59 5.88
CA GLN A 134 9.30 21.93 5.40
C GLN A 134 8.76 22.21 3.99
N GLN A 135 8.82 21.22 3.10
CA GLN A 135 8.35 21.31 1.72
C GLN A 135 6.87 20.99 1.55
N LYS A 136 6.13 20.80 2.66
CA LYS A 136 4.71 20.42 2.68
C LYS A 136 4.42 19.16 1.83
N LYS A 137 5.33 18.20 1.85
CA LYS A 137 5.19 16.86 1.27
C LYS A 137 4.64 15.90 2.32
N PHE A 138 4.11 14.76 1.88
CA PHE A 138 3.55 13.77 2.80
C PHE A 138 4.67 13.04 3.54
N LEU A 139 4.61 13.05 4.87
CA LEU A 139 5.45 12.23 5.74
C LEU A 139 4.60 11.11 6.32
N VAL A 140 4.80 9.89 5.83
CA VAL A 140 3.94 8.74 6.14
C VAL A 140 4.71 7.56 6.70
N HIS A 141 4.05 6.77 7.54
CA HIS A 141 4.59 5.52 8.07
C HIS A 141 4.58 4.42 6.99
N PRO A 142 5.54 3.47 6.96
CA PRO A 142 5.56 2.31 6.03
C PRO A 142 4.23 1.58 5.85
N ARG A 143 3.44 1.51 6.93
CA ARG A 143 2.08 0.95 6.95
C ARG A 143 1.12 1.56 5.93
N TRP A 144 1.39 2.77 5.44
CA TRP A 144 0.61 3.39 4.36
C TRP A 144 0.71 2.60 3.04
N ILE A 145 1.93 2.19 2.66
CA ILE A 145 2.15 1.35 1.47
C ILE A 145 1.51 -0.02 1.69
N GLU A 146 1.73 -0.64 2.85
CA GLU A 146 1.18 -1.95 3.18
C GLU A 146 -0.35 -1.96 3.16
N ALA A 147 -0.96 -0.91 3.69
CA ALA A 147 -2.41 -0.75 3.69
C ALA A 147 -2.95 -0.47 2.29
N SER A 148 -2.25 0.35 1.49
CA SER A 148 -2.62 0.59 0.09
C SER A 148 -2.52 -0.68 -0.75
N ASN A 149 -1.51 -1.51 -0.48
CA ASN A 149 -1.35 -2.82 -1.09
C ASN A 149 -2.49 -3.78 -0.71
N TYR A 150 -2.87 -3.82 0.57
CA TYR A 150 -3.89 -4.73 1.05
C TYR A 150 -5.30 -4.31 0.61
N MET A 151 -5.64 -3.02 0.65
CA MET A 151 -6.93 -2.50 0.17
C MET A 151 -6.98 -2.25 -1.35
N TRP A 152 -5.93 -2.55 -2.12
CA TRP A 152 -5.93 -2.27 -3.57
C TRP A 152 -6.35 -0.83 -3.95
N GLN A 153 -6.02 0.14 -3.09
CA GLN A 153 -6.43 1.53 -3.23
C GLN A 153 -5.46 2.44 -2.47
N LYS A 154 -5.12 3.60 -3.03
CA LYS A 154 -4.35 4.63 -2.33
C LYS A 154 -5.04 5.00 -1.02
N GLN A 155 -4.38 4.72 0.10
CA GLN A 155 -4.93 5.07 1.40
C GLN A 155 -4.70 6.56 1.70
N PRO A 156 -5.60 7.20 2.48
CA PRO A 156 -5.37 8.55 2.95
C PRO A 156 -4.11 8.62 3.80
N GLU A 157 -3.21 9.53 3.44
CA GLU A 157 -1.90 9.71 4.06
C GLU A 157 -2.02 10.06 5.56
N ASP A 158 -3.02 10.87 5.91
CA ASP A 158 -3.30 11.33 7.29
C ASP A 158 -3.61 10.18 8.27
N ASN A 159 -4.03 9.01 7.76
CA ASN A 159 -4.27 7.82 8.58
C ASN A 159 -2.98 7.11 9.01
N PHE A 160 -1.83 7.52 8.47
CA PHE A 160 -0.53 6.88 8.70
C PHE A 160 0.55 7.89 9.11
N PRO A 161 0.32 8.69 10.17
CA PRO A 161 1.29 9.68 10.60
C PRO A 161 2.56 9.00 11.15
N VAL A 162 3.70 9.64 10.97
CA VAL A 162 4.95 9.23 11.62
C VAL A 162 5.00 9.85 13.02
N ALA A 163 5.13 9.00 14.04
CA ALA A 163 5.21 9.48 15.42
C ALA A 163 6.45 10.40 15.60
N GLN A 164 6.24 11.56 16.22
CA GLN A 164 7.36 12.39 16.65
C GLN A 164 8.09 11.68 17.78
N ALA A 165 9.42 11.62 17.70
CA ALA A 165 10.22 11.11 18.80
C ALA A 165 9.88 11.94 20.06
N LYS A 166 9.33 11.28 21.09
CA LYS A 166 9.20 11.91 22.40
C LYS A 166 10.62 12.18 22.88
N ASN A 167 10.99 13.45 23.03
CA ASN A 167 12.22 13.83 23.73
C ASN A 167 12.20 13.12 25.09
N LYS A 168 13.14 12.18 25.29
CA LYS A 168 13.48 11.65 26.60
C LYS A 168 14.57 12.51 27.19
#